data_AF-A0A7L4CQI1-F1
#
_entry.id   AF-A0A7L4CQI1-F1
#
_cell.length_a   1.000
_cell.length_b   1.000
_cell.length_c   1.000
_cell.angle_alpha   90.00
_cell.angle_beta   90.00
_cell.angle_gamma   90.00
#
_symmetry.space_group_name_H-M   'P 1'
#
loop_
_entity.id
_entity.type
_entity.pdbx_description
1 polymer ?
#
loop_
_entity_poly.entity_id
_entity_poly.type
_entity_poly.pdbx_seq_one_letter_code
_entity_poly.pdbx_strand_id
1 'polypeptide(L)'
;AVRNFTMNFTITNLQFTADLAMPNSKKFKSTEKVMYHYIAPLLQKSSIGPYFTGCKVTGFRSGRNRDDTGVDAVCSYNISLARFDREKIYHELSTMTNGVTKLGHYSLEKNSLYVNG
;
A
#
# COMPACT_ATOMS: atom_id res chain seq x y z
N ALA A 1 7.08 21.70 0.96
CA ALA A 1 7.98 20.78 0.22
C ALA A 1 7.37 19.38 0.28
N VAL A 2 7.60 18.52 -0.72
CA VAL A 2 7.05 17.15 -0.74
C VAL A 2 8.07 16.16 -0.18
N ARG A 3 7.63 15.24 0.67
CA ARG A 3 8.40 14.08 1.12
C ARG A 3 7.68 12.79 0.79
N ASN A 4 8.44 11.70 0.79
CA ASN A 4 7.93 10.36 0.50
C ASN A 4 8.08 9.45 1.70
N PHE A 5 7.17 8.50 1.81
CA PHE A 5 7.29 7.34 2.67
C PHE A 5 6.90 6.08 1.87
N THR A 6 7.44 4.94 2.25
CA THR A 6 7.13 3.64 1.67
C THR A 6 6.09 2.93 2.51
N MET A 7 5.24 2.16 1.83
CA MET A 7 4.34 1.22 2.44
C MET A 7 4.40 -0.10 1.67
N ASN A 8 4.53 -1.20 2.38
CA ASN A 8 4.57 -2.54 1.81
C ASN A 8 3.54 -3.41 2.53
N PHE A 9 2.91 -4.35 1.83
CA PHE A 9 2.03 -5.37 2.42
C PHE A 9 1.92 -6.57 1.48
N THR A 10 1.37 -7.68 1.96
CA THR A 10 1.14 -8.89 1.17
C THR A 10 -0.35 -9.21 1.10
N ILE A 11 -0.85 -9.41 -0.11
CA ILE A 11 -2.18 -9.91 -0.40
C ILE A 11 -2.09 -11.43 -0.53
N THR A 12 -3.01 -12.18 0.09
CA THR A 12 -2.99 -13.65 0.13
C THR A 12 -3.99 -14.33 -0.82
N ASN A 13 -4.79 -13.54 -1.54
CA ASN A 13 -5.75 -14.00 -2.54
C ASN A 13 -5.55 -13.32 -3.90
N LEU A 14 -4.29 -13.03 -4.25
CA LEU A 14 -3.90 -12.50 -5.55
C LEU A 14 -2.65 -13.25 -6.01
N GLN A 15 -2.82 -14.19 -6.95
CA GLN A 15 -1.70 -14.97 -7.47
C GLN A 15 -0.71 -14.07 -8.23
N PHE A 16 0.56 -14.13 -7.83
CA PHE A 16 1.64 -13.49 -8.57
C PHE A 16 1.84 -14.17 -9.93
N THR A 17 2.04 -13.38 -10.98
CA THR A 17 2.20 -13.86 -12.37
C THR A 17 3.28 -13.07 -13.10
N ALA A 18 3.85 -13.61 -14.18
CA ALA A 18 4.84 -12.91 -15.00
C ALA A 18 4.36 -11.51 -15.45
N ASP A 19 3.07 -11.34 -15.77
CA ASP A 19 2.52 -10.02 -16.10
C ASP A 19 2.61 -9.02 -14.94
N LEU A 20 2.47 -9.46 -13.69
CA LEU A 20 2.62 -8.59 -12.50
C LEU A 20 4.08 -8.25 -12.23
N ALA A 21 5.03 -9.01 -12.79
CA ALA A 21 6.46 -8.68 -12.76
C ALA A 21 6.84 -7.62 -13.80
N MET A 22 5.96 -7.31 -14.76
CA MET A 22 6.23 -6.40 -15.88
C MET A 22 5.44 -5.09 -15.71
N PRO A 23 6.07 -3.96 -15.32
CA PRO A 23 5.39 -2.68 -15.06
C PRO A 23 4.52 -2.15 -16.21
N ASN A 24 4.85 -2.53 -17.44
CA ASN A 24 4.12 -2.08 -18.63
C ASN A 24 2.98 -3.01 -19.07
N SER A 25 2.83 -4.19 -18.45
CA SER A 25 1.78 -5.13 -18.81
C SER A 25 0.39 -4.56 -18.49
N LYS A 26 -0.63 -5.05 -19.21
CA LYS A 26 -2.03 -4.69 -18.94
C LYS A 26 -2.44 -5.06 -17.51
N LYS A 27 -1.99 -6.21 -17.02
CA LYS A 27 -2.33 -6.71 -15.67
C LYS A 27 -1.67 -5.90 -14.56
N PHE A 28 -0.40 -5.49 -14.75
CA PHE A 28 0.27 -4.61 -13.80
C PHE A 28 -0.49 -3.28 -13.70
N LYS A 29 -0.72 -2.60 -14.83
CA LYS A 29 -1.38 -1.28 -14.85
C LYS A 29 -2.79 -1.32 -14.27
N SER A 30 -3.56 -2.37 -14.56
CA SER A 30 -4.90 -2.52 -13.99
C SER A 30 -4.85 -2.78 -12.48
N THR A 31 -3.91 -3.62 -12.03
CA THR A 31 -3.76 -3.96 -10.60
C THR A 31 -3.21 -2.78 -9.81
N GLU A 32 -2.25 -2.01 -10.35
CA GLU A 32 -1.75 -0.74 -9.79
C GLU A 32 -2.91 0.23 -9.55
N LYS A 33 -3.80 0.41 -10.54
CA LYS A 33 -4.96 1.30 -10.42
C LYS A 33 -5.94 0.82 -9.33
N VAL A 34 -6.21 -0.48 -9.26
CA VAL A 34 -7.05 -1.08 -8.21
C VAL A 34 -6.41 -0.88 -6.83
N MET A 35 -5.11 -1.11 -6.68
CA MET A 35 -4.39 -0.90 -5.43
C MET A 35 -4.41 0.57 -5.00
N TYR A 36 -4.22 1.50 -5.93
CA TYR A 36 -4.34 2.92 -5.65
C TYR A 36 -5.73 3.28 -5.11
N HIS A 37 -6.81 2.72 -5.67
CA HIS A 37 -8.17 2.92 -5.17
C HIS A 37 -8.41 2.40 -3.75
N TYR A 38 -7.59 1.45 -3.28
CA TYR A 38 -7.65 0.97 -1.90
C TYR A 38 -6.72 1.74 -0.96
N ILE A 39 -5.51 2.08 -1.40
CA ILE A 39 -4.48 2.75 -0.60
C ILE A 39 -4.83 4.22 -0.35
N ALA A 40 -5.24 4.95 -1.38
CA ALA A 40 -5.44 6.39 -1.26
C ALA A 40 -6.52 6.75 -0.20
N PRO A 41 -7.70 6.09 -0.15
CA PRO A 41 -8.69 6.37 0.88
C PRO A 41 -8.21 6.08 2.30
N LEU A 42 -7.36 5.07 2.50
CA LEU A 42 -6.78 4.78 3.83
C LEU A 42 -5.90 5.94 4.29
N LEU A 43 -5.01 6.41 3.41
CA LEU A 43 -4.11 7.51 3.73
C LEU A 43 -4.86 8.84 3.92
N GLN A 44 -5.88 9.10 3.09
CA GLN A 44 -6.75 10.26 3.23
C GLN A 44 -7.53 10.29 4.56
N LYS A 45 -7.88 9.12 5.11
CA LYS A 45 -8.57 9.00 6.40
C LYS A 45 -7.63 8.95 7.61
N SER A 46 -6.34 8.72 7.37
CA SER A 46 -5.30 8.71 8.41
C SER A 46 -4.90 10.13 8.81
N SER A 47 -4.07 10.24 9.84
CA SER A 47 -3.50 11.50 10.29
C SER A 47 -2.64 12.23 9.24
N ILE A 48 -2.15 11.52 8.21
CA ILE A 48 -1.42 12.15 7.09
C ILE A 48 -2.34 12.72 6.01
N GLY A 49 -3.64 12.41 6.04
CA GLY A 49 -4.62 12.74 5.01
C GLY A 49 -4.64 14.20 4.56
N PRO A 50 -4.66 15.20 5.48
CA PRO A 50 -4.63 16.62 5.11
C PRO A 50 -3.39 17.04 4.32
N TYR A 51 -2.32 16.23 4.37
CA TYR A 51 -1.04 16.51 3.74
C TYR A 51 -0.72 15.53 2.61
N PHE A 52 -1.51 14.48 2.43
CA PHE A 52 -1.32 13.44 1.43
C PHE A 52 -1.48 14.02 0.02
N THR A 53 -0.47 13.82 -0.83
CA THR A 53 -0.48 14.33 -2.21
C THR A 53 -0.64 13.24 -3.25
N GLY A 54 -0.41 11.97 -2.90
CA GLY A 54 -0.58 10.84 -3.82
C GLY A 54 0.18 9.61 -3.38
N CYS A 55 -0.11 8.49 -4.03
CA CYS A 55 0.64 7.25 -3.86
C CYS A 55 0.77 6.50 -5.18
N LYS A 56 1.88 5.78 -5.35
CA LYS A 56 2.14 4.96 -6.53
C LYS A 56 2.57 3.57 -6.10
N VAL A 57 1.97 2.55 -6.69
CA VAL A 57 2.49 1.18 -6.56
C VAL A 57 3.71 1.06 -7.46
N THR A 58 4.86 0.84 -6.85
CA THR A 58 6.15 0.72 -7.53
C THR A 58 6.46 -0.69 -8.01
N GLY A 59 5.81 -1.70 -7.41
CA GLY A 59 6.03 -3.09 -7.79
C GLY A 59 5.05 -4.07 -7.15
N PHE A 60 4.97 -5.23 -7.79
CA PHE A 60 4.39 -6.44 -7.23
C PHE A 60 5.50 -7.48 -7.11
N ARG A 61 5.51 -8.22 -6.00
CA ARG A 61 6.51 -9.26 -5.72
C ARG A 61 5.84 -10.60 -5.50
N SER A 62 6.53 -11.68 -5.84
CA SER A 62 6.12 -13.01 -5.41
C SER A 62 6.09 -13.07 -3.88
N GLY A 63 5.00 -13.57 -3.31
CA GLY A 63 4.93 -13.86 -1.88
C GLY A 63 5.46 -15.26 -1.55
N ARG A 64 5.18 -15.70 -0.32
CA ARG A 64 5.64 -16.99 0.21
C ARG A 64 4.81 -18.14 -0.33
N ASN A 65 3.50 -17.96 -0.41
CA ASN A 65 2.58 -18.93 -1.00
C ASN A 65 2.25 -18.58 -2.44
N ARG A 66 1.73 -19.55 -3.19
CA ARG A 66 1.37 -19.39 -4.61
C ARG A 66 0.41 -18.21 -4.84
N ASP A 67 -0.56 -18.03 -3.96
CA ASP A 67 -1.61 -17.02 -4.07
C ASP A 67 -1.23 -15.69 -3.39
N ASP A 68 0.02 -15.58 -2.92
CA ASP A 68 0.52 -14.38 -2.28
C ASP A 68 1.17 -13.43 -3.29
N THR A 69 0.79 -12.17 -3.24
CA THR A 69 1.47 -11.07 -3.96
C THR A 69 1.84 -9.98 -2.96
N GLY A 70 3.13 -9.67 -2.86
CA GLY A 70 3.63 -8.49 -2.19
C GLY A 70 3.35 -7.23 -3.02
N VAL A 71 2.97 -6.14 -2.37
CA VAL A 71 2.72 -4.82 -2.96
C VAL A 71 3.70 -3.83 -2.36
N ASP A 72 4.44 -3.12 -3.20
CA ASP A 72 5.35 -2.06 -2.78
C ASP A 72 4.84 -0.71 -3.28
N ALA A 73 4.56 0.21 -2.37
CA ALA A 73 4.03 1.52 -2.69
C ALA A 73 4.90 2.64 -2.13
N VAL A 74 5.03 3.73 -2.89
CA VAL A 74 5.65 4.98 -2.45
C VAL A 74 4.56 6.04 -2.43
N CYS A 75 4.35 6.62 -1.27
CA CYS A 75 3.35 7.64 -1.05
C CYS A 75 4.01 8.97 -0.68
N SER A 76 3.38 10.07 -1.08
CA SER A 76 3.92 11.42 -0.96
C SER A 76 3.00 12.29 -0.11
N TYR A 77 3.61 13.21 0.64
CA TYR A 77 2.90 14.16 1.47
C TYR A 77 3.63 15.51 1.55
N ASN A 78 2.89 16.59 1.80
CA ASN A 78 3.43 17.92 1.97
C ASN A 78 3.90 18.13 3.42
N ILE A 79 5.20 18.33 3.62
CA ILE A 79 5.81 18.47 4.95
C ILE A 79 5.51 19.82 5.63
N SER A 80 4.92 20.79 4.92
CA SER A 80 4.81 22.18 5.41
C SER A 80 4.10 22.34 6.76
N LEU A 81 3.40 21.32 7.28
CA LEU A 81 2.65 21.37 8.55
C LEU A 81 2.62 20.04 9.33
N ALA A 82 3.41 19.01 8.95
CA ALA A 82 3.27 17.65 9.50
C ALA A 82 4.60 16.99 9.86
N ARG A 83 4.67 16.37 11.06
CA ARG A 83 5.70 15.41 11.43
C ARG A 83 5.25 14.03 11.01
N PHE A 84 6.06 13.32 10.22
CA PHE A 84 5.79 11.93 9.88
C PHE A 84 5.93 11.08 11.13
N ASP A 85 4.86 10.37 11.48
CA ASP A 85 4.81 9.44 12.59
C ASP A 85 4.49 8.06 12.05
N ARG A 86 5.56 7.28 11.85
CA ARG A 86 5.50 5.93 11.30
C ARG A 86 4.55 5.03 12.10
N GLU A 87 4.65 5.08 13.43
CA GLU A 87 3.91 4.16 14.32
C GLU A 87 2.43 4.52 14.35
N LYS A 88 2.13 5.82 14.44
CA LYS A 88 0.74 6.30 14.36
C LYS A 88 0.10 5.89 13.04
N ILE A 89 0.76 6.12 11.90
CA ILE A 89 0.24 5.75 10.58
C ILE A 89 0.06 4.24 10.49
N TYR A 90 1.03 3.45 10.94
CA TYR A 90 0.91 1.99 10.97
C TYR A 90 -0.33 1.53 11.76
N HIS A 91 -0.55 2.06 12.97
CA HIS A 91 -1.70 1.69 13.79
C HIS A 91 -3.04 2.11 13.18
N GLU A 92 -3.13 3.30 12.58
CA GLU A 92 -4.32 3.78 11.88
C GLU A 92 -4.66 2.86 10.69
N LEU A 93 -3.67 2.54 9.86
CA LEU A 93 -3.83 1.65 8.71
C LEU A 93 -4.19 0.22 9.15
N SER A 94 -3.51 -0.30 10.18
CA SER A 94 -3.81 -1.62 10.76
C SER A 94 -5.26 -1.69 11.23
N THR A 95 -5.72 -0.67 11.96
CA THR A 95 -7.11 -0.60 12.44
C THR A 95 -8.11 -0.58 11.28
N MET A 96 -7.88 0.28 10.28
CA MET A 96 -8.77 0.39 9.11
C MET A 96 -8.76 -0.86 8.21
N THR A 97 -7.74 -1.72 8.33
CA THR A 97 -7.61 -2.99 7.59
C THR A 97 -7.94 -4.21 8.44
N ASN A 98 -8.68 -4.02 9.54
CA ASN A 98 -9.07 -5.09 10.47
C ASN A 98 -7.87 -5.87 11.00
N GLY A 99 -6.87 -5.15 11.52
CA GLY A 99 -5.60 -5.72 11.96
C GLY A 99 -4.76 -6.29 10.82
N VAL A 100 -4.71 -5.60 9.67
CA VAL A 100 -3.96 -6.02 8.47
C VAL A 100 -4.44 -7.37 7.92
N THR A 101 -5.74 -7.64 7.97
CA THR A 101 -6.31 -8.88 7.42
C THR A 101 -7.22 -8.65 6.22
N LYS A 102 -7.71 -7.42 6.03
CA LYS A 102 -8.66 -7.07 4.95
C LYS A 102 -8.35 -5.72 4.31
N LEU A 103 -8.41 -5.71 2.99
CA LEU A 103 -8.38 -4.49 2.16
C LEU A 103 -9.41 -4.61 1.04
N GLY A 104 -10.63 -4.15 1.30
CA GLY A 104 -11.76 -4.40 0.40
C GLY A 104 -12.00 -5.90 0.21
N HIS A 105 -11.93 -6.37 -1.04
CA HIS A 105 -12.09 -7.79 -1.36
C HIS A 105 -10.79 -8.61 -1.19
N TYR A 106 -9.66 -7.94 -0.95
CA TYR A 106 -8.39 -8.61 -0.72
C TYR A 106 -8.23 -9.04 0.74
N SER A 107 -7.67 -10.23 0.91
CA SER A 107 -7.18 -10.71 2.20
C SER A 107 -5.70 -10.39 2.31
N LEU A 108 -5.27 -9.96 3.49
CA LEU A 108 -3.90 -9.53 3.75
C LEU A 108 -3.20 -10.51 4.70
N GLU A 109 -1.88 -10.62 4.56
CA GLU A 109 -1.04 -11.30 5.55
C GLU A 109 -0.85 -10.38 6.76
N LYS A 110 -1.23 -10.87 7.94
CA LYS A 110 -1.41 -10.10 9.19
C LYS A 110 -0.19 -9.28 9.62
N ASN A 111 1.02 -9.75 9.34
CA ASN A 111 2.25 -9.11 9.80
C ASN A 111 3.07 -8.50 8.64
N SER A 112 2.46 -8.37 7.47
CA SER A 112 3.16 -7.94 6.26
C SER A 112 3.17 -6.44 6.04
N LEU A 113 2.30 -5.69 6.74
CA LEU A 113 2.28 -4.23 6.63
C LEU A 113 3.56 -3.64 7.20
N TYR A 114 4.28 -2.87 6.39
CA TYR A 114 5.45 -2.12 6.80
C TYR A 114 5.34 -0.69 6.29
N VAL A 115 5.61 0.28 7.14
CA VAL A 115 5.59 1.72 6.82
C VAL A 115 6.95 2.30 7.20
N ASN A 116 7.55 3.10 6.32
CA ASN A 116 8.87 3.71 6.57
C ASN A 116 9.01 5.05 5.84
N GLY A 117 9.74 6.03 6.37
CA GLY A 117 9.83 7.38 5.80
C GLY A 117 11.16 8.08 6.03
#